data_AF-A0A9D3M2L8-F1
#
_entry.id   AF-A0A9D3M2L8-F1
#
_cell.length_a   1.000
_cell.length_b   1.000
_cell.length_c   1.000
_cell.angle_alpha   90.00
_cell.angle_beta   90.00
_cell.angle_gamma   90.00
#
_symmetry.space_group_name_H-M   'P 1'
#
loop_
_entity.id
_entity.type
_entity.pdbx_description
1 polymer ?
#
loop_
_entity_poly.entity_id
_entity_poly.type
_entity_poly.pdbx_seq_one_letter_code
_entity_poly.pdbx_strand_id
1 'polypeptide(L)'
;MADLATAASGDALHDSGDGDDFRVAGHHGNQNRMEKASQGKKMQFLRTAENLRRQVDKLEKEKGLSNQSRNLFRDDSGTIEDLESKLTHDRTTEVTKLQQQLKKTRAGVTRFQRQLMDVKPTPELIEKLKEIMTEVENSIRTFKEDKHQSYEELLKREYTCWQEVCTLEKKIGAWALAGASGSKAPGPPAHAAKGGWDQYDHEVFLRERGKRSGRDVLPTCRETGEEVVQHEEWYQRLLLLEEKKREAILKWRTQKERSREQELRRQKEEEEAARREEAELAEAQQRQEEEERREAAARLEAWKAERRAQEDTEREKQVREEVLHRKKAKEERRRQQEAKLALEAHMRARRQQQELLLMEREYQEQEEMEERQRAAAVGIKIFQERDLFRLEVKLQEKQIKEEEEAERQKRLAKMKEKVEAHVSRDPSRLCKPTRGWQERTKVVGPTGGGPVSQRFHRAVPSWRRDL
;
A
#
# COMPACT_ATOMS: atom_id res chain seq x y z
N MET A 1 -75.13 4.26 44.23
CA MET A 1 -74.70 2.97 44.81
C MET A 1 -74.87 3.07 46.32
N ALA A 2 -75.97 2.49 46.81
CA ALA A 2 -76.33 2.14 48.19
C ALA A 2 -76.16 3.22 49.27
N ASP A 3 -77.23 3.89 49.72
CA ASP A 3 -78.28 3.43 50.65
C ASP A 3 -77.76 3.01 52.03
N LEU A 4 -78.18 3.76 53.06
CA LEU A 4 -79.03 3.23 54.13
C LEU A 4 -79.53 4.37 55.04
N ALA A 5 -80.76 4.79 54.76
CA ALA A 5 -81.65 5.42 55.72
C ALA A 5 -82.23 4.35 56.65
N THR A 6 -82.54 4.70 57.89
CA THR A 6 -83.56 3.99 58.69
C THR A 6 -84.34 5.00 59.50
N ALA A 7 -85.63 5.06 59.18
CA ALA A 7 -86.69 5.77 59.87
C ALA A 7 -87.64 4.74 60.52
N ALA A 8 -88.25 5.09 61.66
CA ALA A 8 -89.56 4.62 62.14
C ALA A 8 -89.82 5.33 63.51
N SER A 9 -90.83 6.21 63.64
CA SER A 9 -92.26 5.91 63.95
C SER A 9 -92.44 5.25 65.32
N GLY A 10 -93.32 5.65 66.23
CA GLY A 10 -94.43 6.59 66.24
C GLY A 10 -95.28 6.33 67.50
N ASP A 11 -96.24 7.21 67.70
CA ASP A 11 -97.44 7.11 68.56
C ASP A 11 -97.41 7.39 70.07
N ALA A 12 -98.46 8.15 70.41
CA ALA A 12 -98.83 8.73 71.67
C ALA A 12 -99.89 7.86 72.38
N LEU A 13 -99.98 7.95 73.71
CA LEU A 13 -101.21 8.26 74.48
C LEU A 13 -100.99 8.14 76.00
N HIS A 14 -101.81 8.92 76.72
CA HIS A 14 -102.11 8.96 78.16
C HIS A 14 -101.90 7.68 78.99
N ASP A 15 -101.51 7.79 80.27
CA ASP A 15 -102.45 7.85 81.41
C ASP A 15 -101.69 7.88 82.76
N SER A 16 -102.40 8.41 83.75
CA SER A 16 -102.07 8.75 85.14
C SER A 16 -101.72 7.53 86.01
N GLY A 17 -101.02 7.76 87.14
CA GLY A 17 -101.00 6.80 88.24
C GLY A 17 -99.85 6.96 89.22
N ASP A 18 -100.17 7.60 90.36
CA ASP A 18 -99.39 7.66 91.60
C ASP A 18 -98.80 6.31 92.05
N GLY A 19 -97.67 6.36 92.77
CA GLY A 19 -97.24 5.23 93.59
C GLY A 19 -95.75 5.22 93.97
N ASP A 20 -95.46 5.85 95.11
CA ASP A 20 -94.48 5.45 96.12
C ASP A 20 -93.03 5.06 95.74
N ASP A 21 -92.14 5.98 96.14
CA ASP A 21 -91.07 5.79 97.13
C ASP A 21 -89.91 4.80 96.87
N PHE A 22 -88.75 5.24 97.36
CA PHE A 22 -87.54 4.46 97.69
C PHE A 22 -86.39 4.33 96.65
N ARG A 23 -85.36 5.18 96.89
CA ARG A 23 -83.90 4.95 96.78
C ARG A 23 -83.22 4.84 95.40
N VAL A 24 -82.86 5.96 94.75
CA VAL A 24 -81.67 6.03 93.84
C VAL A 24 -81.00 7.43 93.81
N ALA A 25 -80.76 8.10 94.93
CA ALA A 25 -79.99 9.37 94.93
C ALA A 25 -78.45 9.18 94.86
N GLY A 26 -77.94 7.99 95.25
CA GLY A 26 -76.49 7.72 95.30
C GLY A 26 -75.84 7.26 93.98
N HIS A 27 -76.60 6.69 93.05
CA HIS A 27 -76.08 6.19 91.77
C HIS A 27 -75.97 7.29 90.71
N HIS A 28 -76.94 8.20 90.64
CA HIS A 28 -76.97 9.33 89.71
C HIS A 28 -75.81 10.32 89.93
N GLY A 29 -75.44 10.60 91.18
CA GLY A 29 -74.29 11.47 91.48
C GLY A 29 -72.94 10.88 91.05
N ASN A 30 -72.81 9.55 91.08
CA ASN A 30 -71.58 8.85 90.70
C ASN A 30 -71.48 8.67 89.17
N GLN A 31 -72.60 8.36 88.50
CA GLN A 31 -72.71 8.38 87.04
C GLN A 31 -72.40 9.76 86.46
N ASN A 32 -72.94 10.83 87.04
CA ASN A 32 -72.72 12.20 86.57
C ASN A 32 -71.24 12.65 86.79
N ARG A 33 -70.58 12.15 87.85
CA ARG A 33 -69.12 12.33 88.04
C ARG A 33 -68.29 11.57 87.01
N MET A 34 -68.65 10.32 86.71
CA MET A 34 -67.98 9.52 85.67
C MET A 34 -68.18 10.13 84.27
N GLU A 35 -69.37 10.63 83.96
CA GLU A 35 -69.66 11.33 82.70
C GLU A 35 -68.84 12.62 82.58
N LYS A 36 -68.74 13.43 83.64
CA LYS A 36 -67.86 14.62 83.63
C LYS A 36 -66.38 14.26 83.46
N ALA A 37 -65.91 13.18 84.08
CA ALA A 37 -64.55 12.69 83.89
C ALA A 37 -64.32 12.18 82.45
N SER A 38 -65.31 11.50 81.87
CA SER A 38 -65.31 11.04 80.47
C SER A 38 -65.32 12.21 79.48
N GLN A 39 -66.16 13.23 79.73
CA GLN A 39 -66.20 14.46 78.96
C GLN A 39 -64.89 15.25 79.05
N GLY A 40 -64.26 15.29 80.22
CA GLY A 40 -62.93 15.89 80.43
C GLY A 40 -61.86 15.19 79.60
N LYS A 41 -61.83 13.85 79.61
CA LYS A 41 -60.94 13.04 78.76
C LYS A 41 -61.21 13.26 77.27
N LYS A 42 -62.47 13.33 76.86
CA LYS A 42 -62.88 13.63 75.47
C LYS A 42 -62.42 15.02 75.02
N MET A 43 -62.53 16.03 75.89
CA MET A 43 -62.05 17.38 75.60
C MET A 43 -60.53 17.45 75.49
N GLN A 44 -59.80 16.74 76.37
CA GLN A 44 -58.35 16.62 76.28
C GLN A 44 -57.93 15.93 74.98
N PHE A 45 -58.61 14.84 74.60
CA PHE A 45 -58.38 14.13 73.34
C PHE A 45 -58.59 15.04 72.11
N LEU A 46 -59.66 15.84 72.10
CA LEU A 46 -59.93 16.79 71.02
C LEU A 46 -58.86 17.88 70.92
N ARG A 47 -58.38 18.41 72.06
CA ARG A 47 -57.28 19.38 72.09
C ARG A 47 -55.97 18.77 71.57
N THR A 48 -55.65 17.53 71.96
CA THR A 48 -54.45 16.83 71.46
C THR A 48 -54.57 16.53 69.98
N ALA A 49 -55.74 16.09 69.50
CA ALA A 49 -55.98 15.82 68.09
C ALA A 49 -55.86 17.10 67.25
N GLU A 50 -56.38 18.22 67.74
CA GLU A 50 -56.23 19.51 67.06
C GLU A 50 -54.77 20.02 67.07
N ASN A 51 -54.03 19.81 68.15
CA ASN A 51 -52.60 20.16 68.19
C ASN A 51 -51.78 19.30 67.21
N LEU A 52 -52.05 17.99 67.16
CA LEU A 52 -51.42 17.09 66.18
C LEU A 52 -51.78 17.47 64.75
N ARG A 53 -53.05 17.84 64.47
CA ARG A 53 -53.46 18.35 63.15
C ARG A 53 -52.64 19.57 62.74
N ARG A 54 -52.48 20.55 63.63
CA ARG A 54 -51.65 21.75 63.36
C ARG A 54 -50.17 21.41 63.14
N GLN A 55 -49.64 20.39 63.82
CA GLN A 55 -48.27 19.92 63.59
C GLN A 55 -48.12 19.23 62.23
N VAL A 56 -49.10 18.42 61.84
CA VAL A 56 -49.14 17.80 60.51
C VAL A 56 -49.21 18.88 59.43
N ASP A 57 -50.11 19.85 59.55
CA ASP A 57 -50.22 20.97 58.60
C ASP A 57 -48.90 21.76 58.48
N LYS A 58 -48.17 21.91 59.60
CA LYS A 58 -46.86 22.58 59.62
C LYS A 58 -45.80 21.75 58.87
N LEU A 59 -45.72 20.44 59.17
CA LEU A 59 -44.76 19.53 58.54
C LEU A 59 -45.03 19.36 57.04
N GLU A 60 -46.30 19.34 56.63
CA GLU A 60 -46.68 19.29 55.22
C GLU A 60 -46.25 20.55 54.46
N LYS A 61 -46.42 21.74 55.06
CA LYS A 61 -45.93 23.00 54.50
C LYS A 61 -44.40 23.03 54.40
N GLU A 62 -43.69 22.59 55.44
CA GLU A 62 -42.22 22.49 55.44
C GLU A 62 -41.72 21.50 54.37
N LYS A 63 -42.39 20.36 54.20
CA LYS A 63 -42.10 19.38 53.14
C LYS A 63 -42.36 19.95 51.75
N GLY A 64 -43.44 20.72 51.58
CA GLY A 64 -43.74 21.42 50.32
C GLY A 64 -42.64 22.41 49.92
N LEU A 65 -42.19 23.25 50.86
CA LEU A 65 -41.08 24.20 50.65
C LEU A 65 -39.75 23.48 50.37
N SER A 66 -39.47 22.39 51.09
CA SER A 66 -38.27 21.58 50.87
C SER A 66 -38.27 20.96 49.46
N ASN A 67 -39.39 20.39 49.02
CA ASN A 67 -39.51 19.83 47.67
C ASN A 67 -39.41 20.90 46.59
N GLN A 68 -40.00 22.09 46.81
CA GLN A 68 -39.87 23.22 45.89
C GLN A 68 -38.41 23.66 45.74
N SER A 69 -37.68 23.78 46.86
CA SER A 69 -36.25 24.09 46.82
C SER A 69 -35.45 23.00 46.11
N ARG A 70 -35.72 21.71 46.35
CA ARG A 70 -35.05 20.60 45.65
C ARG A 70 -35.31 20.61 44.15
N ASN A 71 -36.51 20.98 43.71
CA ASN A 71 -36.82 21.10 42.29
C ASN A 71 -36.06 22.27 41.65
N LEU A 72 -36.03 23.45 42.29
CA LEU A 72 -35.25 24.59 41.81
C LEU A 72 -33.76 24.26 41.67
N PHE A 73 -33.15 23.61 42.67
CA PHE A 73 -31.76 23.18 42.58
C PHE A 73 -31.51 22.15 41.46
N ARG A 74 -32.49 21.28 41.18
CA ARG A 74 -32.38 20.31 40.07
C ARG A 74 -32.43 21.03 38.71
N ASP A 75 -33.33 22.00 38.57
CA ASP A 75 -33.48 22.79 37.36
C ASP A 75 -32.22 23.67 37.13
N ASP A 76 -31.72 24.34 38.17
CA ASP A 76 -30.47 25.12 38.12
C ASP A 76 -29.26 24.23 37.79
N SER A 77 -29.19 23.01 38.35
CA SER A 77 -28.13 22.04 38.02
C SER A 77 -28.14 21.67 36.54
N GLY A 78 -29.31 21.50 35.93
CA GLY A 78 -29.42 21.25 34.49
C GLY A 78 -28.93 22.43 33.65
N THR A 79 -29.26 23.67 34.06
CA THR A 79 -28.77 24.87 33.34
C THR A 79 -27.25 25.01 33.38
N ILE A 80 -26.60 24.60 34.48
CA ILE A 80 -25.14 24.62 34.59
C ILE A 80 -24.52 23.58 33.67
N GLU A 81 -25.06 22.37 33.63
CA GLU A 81 -24.58 21.29 32.76
C GLU A 81 -24.73 21.63 31.26
N ASP A 82 -25.84 22.31 30.89
CA ASP A 82 -26.04 22.84 29.53
C ASP A 82 -25.00 23.91 29.17
N LEU A 83 -24.66 24.80 30.11
CA LEU A 83 -23.63 25.83 29.92
C LEU A 83 -22.22 25.22 29.80
N GLU A 84 -21.90 24.21 30.61
CA GLU A 84 -20.64 23.48 30.52
C GLU A 84 -20.53 22.74 29.18
N SER A 85 -21.60 22.08 28.75
CA SER A 85 -21.69 21.41 27.45
C SER A 85 -21.52 22.40 26.29
N LYS A 86 -22.12 23.59 26.41
CA LYS A 86 -21.96 24.66 25.42
C LYS A 86 -20.53 25.21 25.39
N LEU A 87 -19.91 25.49 26.53
CA LEU A 87 -18.54 25.97 26.62
C LEU A 87 -17.53 24.96 26.09
N THR A 88 -17.73 23.68 26.39
CA THR A 88 -16.88 22.60 25.87
C THR A 88 -17.06 22.46 24.36
N HIS A 89 -18.30 22.51 23.86
CA HIS A 89 -18.56 22.55 22.42
C HIS A 89 -17.88 23.74 21.75
N ASP A 90 -18.10 24.96 22.23
CA ASP A 90 -17.50 26.18 21.69
C ASP A 90 -15.97 26.07 21.65
N ARG A 91 -15.33 25.63 22.75
CA ARG A 91 -13.87 25.38 22.80
C ARG A 91 -13.43 24.37 21.74
N THR A 92 -14.13 23.24 21.59
CA THR A 92 -13.77 22.23 20.58
C THR A 92 -13.91 22.76 19.16
N THR A 93 -14.95 23.55 18.87
CA THR A 93 -15.13 24.16 17.54
C THR A 93 -14.08 25.23 17.24
N GLU A 94 -13.63 26.00 18.25
CA GLU A 94 -12.54 26.95 18.08
C GLU A 94 -11.21 26.24 17.81
N VAL A 95 -10.93 25.15 18.52
CA VAL A 95 -9.72 24.32 18.29
C VAL A 95 -9.71 23.78 16.86
N THR A 96 -10.83 23.25 16.36
CA THR A 96 -10.89 22.73 14.98
C THR A 96 -10.73 23.83 13.93
N LYS A 97 -11.36 25.00 14.13
CA LYS A 97 -11.19 26.18 13.26
C LYS A 97 -9.74 26.66 13.22
N LEU A 98 -9.08 26.75 14.38
CA LEU A 98 -7.66 27.12 14.50
C LEU A 98 -6.76 26.14 13.76
N GLN A 99 -6.98 24.84 13.96
CA GLN A 99 -6.24 23.80 13.27
C GLN A 99 -6.43 23.89 11.75
N GLN A 100 -7.65 24.18 11.28
CA GLN A 100 -7.93 24.34 9.86
C GLN A 100 -7.23 25.57 9.26
N GLN A 101 -7.30 26.73 9.92
CA GLN A 101 -6.61 27.94 9.47
C GLN A 101 -5.08 27.75 9.44
N LEU A 102 -4.51 27.08 10.45
CA LEU A 102 -3.08 26.77 10.48
C LEU A 102 -2.66 25.81 9.37
N LYS A 103 -3.45 24.75 9.12
CA LYS A 103 -3.22 23.81 8.00
C LYS A 103 -3.24 24.54 6.66
N LYS A 104 -4.18 25.48 6.45
CA LYS A 104 -4.27 26.29 5.23
C LYS A 104 -3.03 27.16 5.04
N THR A 105 -2.62 27.91 6.08
CA THR A 105 -1.40 28.74 6.02
C THR A 105 -0.16 27.90 5.76
N ARG A 106 -0.01 26.75 6.43
CA ARG A 106 1.10 25.82 6.21
C ARG A 106 1.13 25.29 4.76
N ALA A 107 -0.02 24.91 4.21
CA ALA A 107 -0.12 24.46 2.82
C ALA A 107 0.27 25.57 1.83
N GLY A 108 -0.14 26.81 2.07
CA GLY A 108 0.28 27.98 1.29
C GLY A 108 1.80 28.20 1.33
N VAL A 109 2.41 28.11 2.53
CA VAL A 109 3.87 28.22 2.70
C VAL A 109 4.61 27.08 1.99
N THR A 110 4.13 25.84 2.08
CA THR A 110 4.74 24.70 1.37
C THR A 110 4.63 24.86 -0.15
N ARG A 111 3.49 25.38 -0.65
CA ARG A 111 3.30 25.70 -2.08
C ARG A 111 4.29 26.78 -2.53
N PHE A 112 4.46 27.83 -1.73
CA PHE A 112 5.43 28.90 -1.96
C PHE A 112 6.86 28.34 -2.03
N GLN A 113 7.27 27.54 -1.04
CA GLN A 113 8.59 26.92 -0.97
C GLN A 113 8.88 26.03 -2.19
N ARG A 114 7.91 25.22 -2.62
CA ARG A 114 8.07 24.34 -3.79
C ARG A 114 8.31 25.14 -5.06
N GLN A 115 7.52 26.19 -5.29
CA GLN A 115 7.70 27.07 -6.45
C GLN A 115 9.03 27.84 -6.42
N LEU A 116 9.59 28.07 -5.23
CA LEU A 116 10.90 28.69 -5.04
C LEU A 116 12.06 27.75 -5.39
N MET A 117 11.89 26.44 -5.15
CA MET A 117 12.95 25.43 -5.36
C MET A 117 13.00 24.88 -6.78
N ASP A 118 11.87 24.83 -7.49
CA ASP A 118 11.75 24.00 -8.69
C ASP A 118 12.05 24.73 -10.01
N VAL A 119 12.31 26.05 -10.04
CA VAL A 119 12.29 26.81 -11.32
C VAL A 119 13.28 28.00 -11.36
N LYS A 120 13.87 28.26 -12.54
CA LYS A 120 14.63 29.50 -12.84
C LYS A 120 13.71 30.73 -12.76
N PRO A 121 14.18 31.90 -12.29
CA PRO A 121 13.35 33.09 -12.15
C PRO A 121 12.89 33.62 -13.52
N THR A 122 11.65 33.33 -13.87
CA THR A 122 10.91 33.89 -15.01
C THR A 122 9.97 34.98 -14.50
N PRO A 123 9.73 36.09 -15.23
CA PRO A 123 8.83 37.16 -14.80
C PRO A 123 7.44 36.66 -14.36
N GLU A 124 6.87 35.71 -15.11
CA GLU A 124 5.58 35.08 -14.81
C GLU A 124 5.59 34.25 -13.52
N LEU A 125 6.72 33.62 -13.19
CA LEU A 125 6.90 32.88 -11.94
C LEU A 125 6.97 33.84 -10.76
N ILE A 126 7.66 34.97 -10.93
CA ILE A 126 7.76 36.00 -9.89
C ILE A 126 6.37 36.58 -9.57
N GLU A 127 5.51 36.79 -10.57
CA GLU A 127 4.13 37.20 -10.32
C GLU A 127 3.32 36.15 -9.55
N LYS A 128 3.39 34.87 -9.96
CA LYS A 128 2.73 33.77 -9.23
C LYS A 128 3.24 33.64 -7.80
N LEU A 129 4.53 33.87 -7.58
CA LEU A 129 5.15 33.79 -6.26
C LEU A 129 4.70 34.95 -5.37
N LYS A 130 4.59 36.17 -5.92
CA LYS A 130 4.01 37.33 -5.23
C LYS A 130 2.53 37.12 -4.90
N GLU A 131 1.77 36.48 -5.78
CA GLU A 131 0.37 36.12 -5.53
C GLU A 131 0.26 35.16 -4.34
N ILE A 132 1.05 34.08 -4.31
CA ILE A 132 1.05 33.12 -3.19
C ILE A 132 1.55 33.78 -1.90
N MET A 133 2.56 34.64 -1.97
CA MET A 133 3.04 35.41 -0.81
C MET A 133 1.93 36.28 -0.23
N THR A 134 1.22 37.01 -1.10
CA THR A 134 0.10 37.88 -0.73
C THR A 134 -1.06 37.06 -0.14
N GLU A 135 -1.34 35.87 -0.70
CA GLU A 135 -2.34 34.93 -0.16
C GLU A 135 -1.97 34.47 1.26
N VAL A 136 -0.71 34.09 1.49
CA VAL A 136 -0.21 33.66 2.81
C VAL A 136 -0.23 34.83 3.80
N GLU A 137 0.22 36.02 3.40
CA GLU A 137 0.20 37.23 4.23
C GLU A 137 -1.23 37.62 4.62
N ASN A 138 -2.17 37.56 3.68
CA ASN A 138 -3.59 37.81 3.95
C ASN A 138 -4.19 36.74 4.86
N SER A 139 -3.83 35.46 4.71
CA SER A 139 -4.23 34.37 5.62
C SER A 139 -3.71 34.59 7.04
N ILE A 140 -2.47 35.07 7.20
CA ILE A 140 -1.89 35.39 8.52
C ILE A 140 -2.55 36.65 9.12
N ARG A 141 -2.81 37.67 8.30
CA ARG A 141 -3.45 38.92 8.74
C ARG A 141 -4.87 38.66 9.24
N THR A 142 -5.67 37.95 8.45
CA THR A 142 -7.05 37.57 8.82
C THR A 142 -7.06 36.69 10.07
N PHE A 143 -6.18 35.71 10.18
CA PHE A 143 -6.03 34.90 11.40
C PHE A 143 -5.77 35.76 12.65
N LYS A 144 -4.83 36.70 12.56
CA LYS A 144 -4.50 37.59 13.69
C LYS A 144 -5.68 38.49 14.06
N GLU A 145 -6.37 39.03 13.06
CA GLU A 145 -7.54 39.88 13.25
C GLU A 145 -8.70 39.12 13.89
N ASP A 146 -9.04 37.93 13.37
CA ASP A 146 -10.07 37.05 13.92
C ASP A 146 -9.79 36.68 15.39
N LYS A 147 -8.51 36.38 15.71
CA LYS A 147 -8.11 36.09 17.09
C LYS A 147 -8.22 37.31 17.98
N HIS A 148 -7.80 38.48 17.52
CA HIS A 148 -7.91 39.72 18.29
C HIS A 148 -9.38 40.05 18.60
N GLN A 149 -10.27 39.95 17.61
CA GLN A 149 -11.70 40.15 17.78
C GLN A 149 -12.33 39.15 18.77
N SER A 150 -11.96 37.87 18.66
CA SER A 150 -12.40 36.83 19.59
C SER A 150 -11.97 37.12 21.04
N TYR A 151 -10.73 37.56 21.28
CA TYR A 151 -10.27 37.94 22.61
C TYR A 151 -10.98 39.20 23.14
N GLU A 152 -11.19 40.20 22.30
CA GLU A 152 -11.95 41.41 22.66
C GLU A 152 -13.39 41.09 23.07
N GLU A 153 -14.06 40.17 22.37
CA GLU A 153 -15.39 39.71 22.77
C GLU A 153 -15.36 38.94 24.10
N LEU A 154 -14.36 38.09 24.32
CA LEU A 154 -14.21 37.34 25.56
C LEU A 154 -14.01 38.29 26.75
N LEU A 155 -13.14 39.29 26.61
CA LEU A 155 -12.90 40.31 27.64
C LEU A 155 -14.17 41.11 27.97
N LYS A 156 -14.97 41.46 26.95
CA LYS A 156 -16.27 42.11 27.18
C LYS A 156 -17.23 41.20 27.96
N ARG A 157 -17.32 39.92 27.60
CA ARG A 157 -18.17 38.94 28.31
C ARG A 157 -17.71 38.73 29.75
N GLU A 158 -16.41 38.61 29.98
CA GLU A 158 -15.81 38.47 31.31
C GLU A 158 -16.13 39.69 32.18
N TYR A 159 -15.98 40.90 31.62
CA TYR A 159 -16.33 42.13 32.32
C TYR A 159 -17.82 42.20 32.68
N THR A 160 -18.72 41.85 31.76
CA THR A 160 -20.17 41.82 32.03
C THR A 160 -20.52 40.79 33.10
N CYS A 161 -19.97 39.58 33.02
CA CYS A 161 -20.17 38.53 34.03
C CYS A 161 -19.69 39.00 35.42
N TRP A 162 -18.52 39.63 35.49
CA TRP A 162 -18.01 40.21 36.73
C TRP A 162 -18.96 41.27 37.31
N GLN A 163 -19.51 42.16 36.49
CA GLN A 163 -20.50 43.16 36.92
C GLN A 163 -21.79 42.52 37.46
N GLU A 164 -22.25 41.44 36.82
CA GLU A 164 -23.42 40.68 37.25
C GLU A 164 -23.18 40.01 38.62
N VAL A 165 -22.04 39.35 38.81
CA VAL A 165 -21.63 38.76 40.09
C VAL A 165 -21.60 39.82 41.20
N CYS A 166 -20.95 40.96 40.96
CA CYS A 166 -20.91 42.08 41.92
C CYS A 166 -22.32 42.57 42.29
N THR A 167 -23.24 42.58 41.32
CA THR A 167 -24.63 42.98 41.54
C THR A 167 -25.39 41.94 42.37
N LEU A 168 -25.17 40.64 42.11
CA LEU A 168 -25.75 39.54 42.88
C LEU A 168 -25.22 39.51 44.32
N GLU A 169 -23.92 39.70 44.52
CA GLU A 169 -23.31 39.79 45.86
C GLU A 169 -23.95 40.90 46.69
N LYS A 170 -24.15 42.08 46.10
CA LYS A 170 -24.86 43.20 46.76
C LYS A 170 -26.30 42.84 47.13
N LYS A 171 -27.02 42.14 46.24
CA LYS A 171 -28.40 41.68 46.52
C LYS A 171 -28.43 40.68 47.68
N ILE A 172 -27.51 39.72 47.70
CA ILE A 172 -27.39 38.73 48.77
C ILE A 172 -27.09 39.42 50.11
N GLY A 173 -26.14 40.37 50.12
CA GLY A 173 -25.84 41.18 51.30
C GLY A 173 -27.05 41.95 51.81
N ALA A 174 -27.84 42.54 50.91
CA ALA A 174 -29.08 43.24 51.27
C ALA A 174 -30.14 42.31 51.87
N TRP A 175 -30.31 41.10 51.33
CA TRP A 175 -31.23 40.09 51.89
C TRP A 175 -30.80 39.60 53.27
N ALA A 176 -29.50 39.40 53.49
CA ALA A 176 -28.96 39.00 54.80
C ALA A 176 -29.27 40.06 55.88
N LEU A 177 -29.19 41.35 55.52
CA LEU A 177 -29.54 42.46 56.43
C LEU A 177 -31.06 42.58 56.65
N ALA A 178 -31.88 42.34 55.64
CA ALA A 178 -33.34 42.35 55.76
C ALA A 178 -33.88 41.23 56.66
N GLY A 179 -33.22 40.07 56.70
CA GLY A 179 -33.55 38.98 57.63
C GLY A 179 -33.24 39.30 59.11
N ALA A 180 -32.29 40.20 59.36
CA ALA A 180 -31.89 40.58 60.72
C ALA A 180 -32.82 41.63 61.36
N SER A 181 -33.58 42.39 60.57
CA SER A 181 -34.51 43.42 61.08
C SER A 181 -35.91 42.89 61.40
N GLY A 182 -36.29 41.71 60.91
CA GLY A 182 -37.63 41.12 61.05
C GLY A 182 -37.91 40.35 62.35
N SER A 183 -36.91 40.14 63.20
CA SER A 183 -37.07 39.36 64.44
C SER A 183 -36.27 39.94 65.59
N LYS A 184 -36.65 41.16 66.01
CA LYS A 184 -36.30 41.66 67.34
C LYS A 184 -37.35 41.16 68.35
N ALA A 185 -37.26 39.89 68.70
CA ALA A 185 -37.87 39.42 69.94
C ALA A 185 -37.19 40.15 71.11
N PRO A 186 -37.94 40.66 72.11
CA PRO A 186 -37.33 41.25 73.29
C PRO A 186 -36.48 40.16 73.95
N GLY A 187 -35.19 40.47 74.17
CA GLY A 187 -34.28 39.55 74.84
C GLY A 187 -34.83 39.13 76.22
N PRO A 188 -34.46 37.92 76.72
CA PRO A 188 -34.89 37.47 78.02
C PRO A 188 -34.49 38.50 79.10
N PRO A 189 -35.31 38.69 80.16
CA PRO A 189 -35.02 39.65 81.22
C PRO A 189 -33.63 39.37 81.79
N ALA A 190 -32.86 40.44 82.06
CA ALA A 190 -31.44 40.37 82.47
C ALA A 190 -31.19 39.43 83.68
N HIS A 191 -32.21 39.17 84.49
CA HIS A 191 -32.16 38.23 85.62
C HIS A 191 -32.02 36.76 85.21
N ALA A 192 -32.53 36.33 84.06
CA ALA A 192 -32.43 34.92 83.62
C ALA A 192 -30.99 34.51 83.24
N ALA A 193 -30.17 35.47 82.79
CA ALA A 193 -28.75 35.23 82.48
C ALA A 193 -27.89 35.03 83.73
N LYS A 194 -28.39 35.43 84.91
CA LYS A 194 -27.69 35.41 86.20
C LYS A 194 -28.36 34.49 87.23
N GLY A 195 -29.12 33.51 86.77
CA GLY A 195 -29.75 32.53 87.67
C GLY A 195 -30.87 33.11 88.55
N GLY A 196 -31.46 34.25 88.16
CA GLY A 196 -32.50 34.93 88.94
C GLY A 196 -31.98 36.04 89.86
N TRP A 197 -30.66 36.20 89.99
CA TRP A 197 -30.05 37.24 90.82
C TRP A 197 -30.04 38.60 90.12
N ASP A 198 -30.04 39.67 90.90
CA ASP A 198 -29.85 41.01 90.36
C ASP A 198 -28.41 41.23 89.87
N GLN A 199 -28.19 42.27 89.06
CA GLN A 199 -26.88 42.53 88.46
C GLN A 199 -25.81 42.79 89.52
N TYR A 200 -26.18 43.50 90.60
CA TYR A 200 -25.29 43.99 91.65
C TYR A 200 -24.88 42.85 92.59
N ASP A 201 -25.83 42.08 93.10
CA ASP A 201 -25.63 40.95 94.01
C ASP A 201 -24.83 39.83 93.33
N HIS A 202 -25.05 39.57 92.04
CA HIS A 202 -24.20 38.63 91.29
C HIS A 202 -22.75 39.13 91.11
N GLU A 203 -22.55 40.44 90.89
CA GLU A 203 -21.20 41.02 90.79
C GLU A 203 -20.47 41.04 92.14
N VAL A 204 -21.19 41.29 93.23
CA VAL A 204 -20.68 41.18 94.60
C VAL A 204 -20.31 39.72 94.90
N PHE A 205 -21.18 38.76 94.56
CA PHE A 205 -20.91 37.33 94.67
C PHE A 205 -19.65 36.89 93.91
N LEU A 206 -19.49 37.28 92.65
CA LEU A 206 -18.29 36.95 91.86
C LEU A 206 -17.02 37.56 92.46
N ARG A 207 -17.10 38.81 92.94
CA ARG A 207 -15.98 39.52 93.57
C ARG A 207 -15.56 38.87 94.88
N GLU A 208 -16.53 38.45 95.70
CA GLU A 208 -16.27 37.76 96.95
C GLU A 208 -15.78 36.31 96.73
N ARG A 209 -16.32 35.58 95.76
CA ARG A 209 -15.84 34.24 95.36
C ARG A 209 -14.38 34.27 94.90
N GLY A 210 -13.98 35.29 94.15
CA GLY A 210 -12.58 35.49 93.73
C GLY A 210 -11.62 35.74 94.91
N LYS A 211 -12.11 36.27 96.04
CA LYS A 211 -11.35 36.45 97.29
C LYS A 211 -11.37 35.21 98.19
N ARG A 212 -12.38 34.34 98.05
CA ARG A 212 -12.71 33.21 98.93
C ARG A 212 -11.92 31.92 98.66
N SER A 213 -10.82 31.99 97.90
CA SER A 213 -9.87 30.86 97.76
C SER A 213 -9.06 30.58 99.05
N GLY A 214 -9.71 30.61 100.23
CA GLY A 214 -9.08 30.24 101.50
C GLY A 214 -9.61 30.84 102.81
N ARG A 215 -10.82 31.44 102.91
CA ARG A 215 -11.36 31.85 104.22
C ARG A 215 -12.88 32.09 104.23
N ASP A 216 -13.56 31.58 105.27
CA ASP A 216 -15.00 31.77 105.54
C ASP A 216 -15.28 33.16 106.10
N VAL A 217 -16.01 33.98 105.34
CA VAL A 217 -16.72 35.16 105.85
C VAL A 217 -18.07 35.23 105.14
N LEU A 218 -19.15 35.35 105.93
CA LEU A 218 -20.53 35.49 105.44
C LEU A 218 -20.65 36.68 104.47
N PRO A 219 -21.45 36.58 103.40
CA PRO A 219 -21.60 37.67 102.44
C PRO A 219 -22.48 38.79 102.99
N THR A 220 -22.04 40.03 102.78
CA THR A 220 -22.85 41.25 102.91
C THR A 220 -23.82 41.42 101.71
N CYS A 221 -24.42 40.34 101.23
CA CYS A 221 -25.51 40.40 100.24
C CYS A 221 -26.85 40.58 100.98
N ARG A 222 -27.83 41.20 100.32
CA ARG A 222 -29.17 41.44 100.90
C ARG A 222 -30.00 40.16 101.08
N GLU A 223 -29.54 39.06 100.49
CA GLU A 223 -30.19 37.75 100.41
C GLU A 223 -29.75 36.81 101.56
N THR A 224 -30.59 35.83 101.88
CA THR A 224 -30.39 34.89 102.98
C THR A 224 -29.23 33.93 102.71
N GLY A 225 -28.60 33.42 103.79
CA GLY A 225 -27.45 32.50 103.66
C GLY A 225 -27.73 31.25 102.83
N GLU A 226 -28.99 30.80 102.77
CA GLU A 226 -29.43 29.66 101.96
C GLU A 226 -29.47 29.99 100.46
N GLU A 227 -29.90 31.20 100.08
CA GLU A 227 -29.93 31.67 98.69
C GLU A 227 -28.53 31.75 98.09
N VAL A 228 -27.54 32.18 98.89
CA VAL A 228 -26.12 32.24 98.49
C VAL A 228 -25.56 30.84 98.18
N VAL A 229 -25.93 29.82 98.97
CA VAL A 229 -25.49 28.43 98.74
C VAL A 229 -26.12 27.87 97.46
N GLN A 230 -27.42 28.09 97.26
CA GLN A 230 -28.10 27.68 96.03
C GLN A 230 -27.52 28.36 94.79
N HIS A 231 -27.09 29.62 94.92
CA HIS A 231 -26.44 30.35 93.84
C HIS A 231 -25.02 29.88 93.55
N GLU A 232 -24.23 29.52 94.58
CA GLU A 232 -22.93 28.87 94.39
C GLU A 232 -23.10 27.51 93.70
N GLU A 233 -24.09 26.71 94.08
CA GLU A 233 -24.41 25.45 93.38
C GLU A 233 -24.81 25.69 91.91
N TRP A 234 -25.66 26.69 91.65
CA TRP A 234 -26.03 27.09 90.29
C TRP A 234 -24.82 27.53 89.48
N TYR A 235 -23.95 28.37 90.05
CA TYR A 235 -22.77 28.90 89.38
C TYR A 235 -21.74 27.80 89.08
N GLN A 236 -21.55 26.84 89.99
CA GLN A 236 -20.74 25.65 89.73
C GLN A 236 -21.32 24.80 88.60
N ARG A 237 -22.64 24.59 88.57
CA ARG A 237 -23.32 23.89 87.47
C ARG A 237 -23.17 24.65 86.15
N LEU A 238 -23.25 25.98 86.16
CA LEU A 238 -23.05 26.81 84.98
C LEU A 238 -21.63 26.64 84.42
N LEU A 239 -20.60 26.71 85.27
CA LEU A 239 -19.21 26.50 84.85
C LEU A 239 -19.01 25.11 84.23
N LEU A 240 -19.54 24.06 84.85
CA LEU A 240 -19.49 22.69 84.30
C LEU A 240 -20.20 22.57 82.94
N LEU A 241 -21.32 23.27 82.76
CA LEU A 241 -22.04 23.29 81.48
C LEU A 241 -21.28 24.07 80.41
N GLU A 242 -20.62 25.17 80.77
CA GLU A 242 -19.75 25.91 79.86
C GLU A 242 -18.53 25.09 79.43
N GLU A 243 -17.90 24.35 80.33
CA GLU A 243 -16.83 23.40 80.02
C GLU A 243 -17.32 22.31 79.07
N LYS A 244 -18.44 21.66 79.38
CA LYS A 244 -19.05 20.65 78.49
C LYS A 244 -19.42 21.23 77.12
N LYS A 245 -19.90 22.48 77.05
CA LYS A 245 -20.15 23.19 75.79
C LYS A 245 -18.85 23.42 75.01
N ARG A 246 -17.78 23.87 75.66
CA ARG A 246 -16.46 24.05 75.04
C ARG A 246 -15.90 22.73 74.53
N GLU A 247 -15.99 21.66 75.32
CA GLU A 247 -15.58 20.31 74.91
C GLU A 247 -16.39 19.79 73.74
N ALA A 248 -17.72 19.97 73.74
CA ALA A 248 -18.58 19.54 72.65
C ALA A 248 -18.25 20.30 71.36
N ILE A 249 -17.99 21.61 71.44
CA ILE A 249 -17.55 22.42 70.30
C ILE A 249 -16.17 21.95 69.80
N LEU A 250 -15.23 21.67 70.69
CA LEU A 250 -13.90 21.17 70.31
C LEU A 250 -13.98 19.79 69.66
N LYS A 251 -14.76 18.85 70.23
CA LYS A 251 -15.02 17.53 69.65
C LYS A 251 -15.69 17.66 68.29
N TRP A 252 -16.67 18.54 68.14
CA TRP A 252 -17.31 18.80 66.84
C TRP A 252 -16.33 19.39 65.83
N ARG A 253 -15.49 20.37 66.21
CA ARG A 253 -14.48 20.97 65.33
C ARG A 253 -13.46 19.95 64.86
N THR A 254 -12.89 19.17 65.78
CA THR A 254 -11.91 18.13 65.47
C THR A 254 -12.51 17.01 64.63
N GLN A 255 -13.76 16.60 64.91
CA GLN A 255 -14.48 15.64 64.07
C GLN A 255 -14.74 16.19 62.67
N LYS A 256 -15.10 17.48 62.56
CA LYS A 256 -15.34 18.15 61.28
C LYS A 256 -14.06 18.26 60.45
N GLU A 257 -12.93 18.55 61.11
CA GLU A 257 -11.61 18.61 60.48
C GLU A 257 -11.16 17.22 60.00
N ARG A 258 -11.27 16.20 60.84
CA ARG A 258 -11.01 14.80 60.44
C ARG A 258 -11.87 14.34 59.26
N SER A 259 -13.16 14.70 59.26
CA SER A 259 -14.05 14.37 58.14
C SER A 259 -13.62 15.06 56.83
N ARG A 260 -13.12 16.32 56.92
CA ARG A 260 -12.57 17.04 55.76
C ARG A 260 -11.26 16.42 55.27
N GLU A 261 -10.37 16.04 56.19
CA GLU A 261 -9.11 15.37 55.85
C GLU A 261 -9.34 14.01 55.18
N GLN A 262 -10.31 13.23 55.68
CA GLN A 262 -10.69 11.96 55.06
C GLN A 262 -11.26 12.14 53.66
N GLU A 263 -12.10 13.15 53.46
CA GLU A 263 -12.66 13.45 52.14
C GLU A 263 -11.57 13.91 51.16
N LEU A 264 -10.64 14.77 51.59
CA LEU A 264 -9.50 15.17 50.77
C LEU A 264 -8.59 13.97 50.45
N ARG A 265 -8.40 13.06 51.41
CA ARG A 265 -7.63 11.84 51.20
C ARG A 265 -8.30 10.93 50.19
N ARG A 266 -9.62 10.72 50.28
CA ARG A 266 -10.40 9.96 49.31
C ARG A 266 -10.27 10.55 47.90
N GLN A 267 -10.40 11.87 47.78
CA GLN A 267 -10.24 12.56 46.50
C GLN A 267 -8.85 12.37 45.89
N LYS A 268 -7.79 12.43 46.71
CA LYS A 268 -6.42 12.15 46.26
C LYS A 268 -6.24 10.69 45.83
N GLU A 269 -6.78 9.75 46.59
CA GLU A 269 -6.72 8.32 46.25
C GLU A 269 -7.48 8.03 44.95
N GLU A 270 -8.63 8.67 44.72
CA GLU A 270 -9.40 8.59 43.47
C GLU A 270 -8.67 9.25 42.29
N GLU A 271 -8.04 10.41 42.49
CA GLU A 271 -7.23 11.07 41.45
C GLU A 271 -5.99 10.22 41.11
N GLU A 272 -5.31 9.65 42.10
CA GLU A 272 -4.19 8.75 41.87
C GLU A 272 -4.62 7.46 41.16
N ALA A 273 -5.78 6.90 41.51
CA ALA A 273 -6.33 5.74 40.82
C ALA A 273 -6.67 6.07 39.34
N ALA A 274 -7.33 7.20 39.10
CA ALA A 274 -7.64 7.66 37.74
C ALA A 274 -6.36 7.90 36.90
N ARG A 275 -5.32 8.49 37.49
CA ARG A 275 -4.01 8.66 36.83
C ARG A 275 -3.34 7.33 36.49
N ARG A 276 -3.50 6.31 37.33
CA ARG A 276 -2.97 4.95 37.06
C ARG A 276 -3.74 4.28 35.92
N GLU A 277 -5.06 4.35 35.94
CA GLU A 277 -5.89 3.82 34.85
C GLU A 277 -5.60 4.51 33.52
N GLU A 278 -5.44 5.84 33.51
CA GLU A 278 -5.06 6.60 32.32
C GLU A 278 -3.67 6.19 31.81
N ALA A 279 -2.70 5.99 32.72
CA ALA A 279 -1.37 5.51 32.36
C ALA A 279 -1.38 4.08 31.80
N GLU A 280 -2.17 3.18 32.38
CA GLU A 280 -2.33 1.79 31.90
C GLU A 280 -2.99 1.76 30.52
N LEU A 281 -4.01 2.59 30.28
CA LEU A 281 -4.65 2.73 28.97
C LEU A 281 -3.67 3.31 27.93
N ALA A 282 -2.88 4.32 28.30
CA ALA A 282 -1.87 4.89 27.42
C ALA A 282 -0.76 3.87 27.08
N GLU A 283 -0.32 3.07 28.06
CA GLU A 283 0.65 2.00 27.82
C GLU A 283 0.06 0.89 26.93
N ALA A 284 -1.20 0.51 27.14
CA ALA A 284 -1.89 -0.46 26.30
C ALA A 284 -2.02 0.04 24.85
N GLN A 285 -2.36 1.31 24.64
CA GLN A 285 -2.39 1.94 23.31
C GLN A 285 -1.01 1.91 22.65
N GLN A 286 0.05 2.28 23.37
CA GLN A 286 1.42 2.23 22.85
C GLN A 286 1.85 0.81 22.45
N ARG A 287 1.48 -0.20 23.26
CA ARG A 287 1.75 -1.60 22.93
C ARG A 287 1.02 -2.03 21.66
N GLN A 288 -0.25 -1.65 21.50
CA GLN A 288 -1.01 -1.92 20.27
C GLN A 288 -0.37 -1.26 19.05
N GLU A 289 0.01 0.02 19.14
CA GLU A 289 0.70 0.72 18.05
C GLU A 289 2.05 0.07 17.73
N GLU A 290 2.81 -0.37 18.74
CA GLU A 290 4.08 -1.07 18.52
C GLU A 290 3.87 -2.43 17.85
N GLU A 291 2.85 -3.19 18.26
CA GLU A 291 2.46 -4.45 17.62
C GLU A 291 2.05 -4.23 16.16
N GLU A 292 1.20 -3.24 15.87
CA GLU A 292 0.82 -2.89 14.49
C GLU A 292 2.05 -2.50 13.65
N ARG A 293 3.00 -1.75 14.22
CA ARG A 293 4.26 -1.41 13.54
C ARG A 293 5.12 -2.64 13.29
N ARG A 294 5.18 -3.58 14.25
CA ARG A 294 5.90 -4.86 14.11
C ARG A 294 5.25 -5.73 13.04
N GLU A 295 3.93 -5.84 13.02
CA GLU A 295 3.18 -6.56 11.99
C GLU A 295 3.38 -5.94 10.61
N ALA A 296 3.30 -4.61 10.48
CA ALA A 296 3.55 -3.91 9.23
C ALA A 296 4.98 -4.13 8.72
N ALA A 297 5.98 -4.10 9.61
CA ALA A 297 7.37 -4.41 9.27
C ALA A 297 7.52 -5.86 8.82
N ALA A 298 6.91 -6.82 9.53
CA ALA A 298 6.93 -8.23 9.16
C ALA A 298 6.26 -8.49 7.81
N ARG A 299 5.13 -7.83 7.51
CA ARG A 299 4.47 -7.89 6.20
C ARG A 299 5.37 -7.36 5.09
N LEU A 300 6.07 -6.25 5.34
CA LEU A 300 6.99 -5.68 4.36
C LEU A 300 8.19 -6.60 4.11
N GLU A 301 8.78 -7.18 5.15
CA GLU A 301 9.89 -8.12 5.01
C GLU A 301 9.44 -9.43 4.32
N ALA A 302 8.24 -9.94 4.63
CA ALA A 302 7.67 -11.08 3.94
C ALA A 302 7.46 -10.80 2.45
N TRP A 303 6.93 -9.62 2.10
CA TRP A 303 6.78 -9.19 0.70
C TRP A 303 8.13 -9.06 -0.01
N LYS A 304 9.15 -8.49 0.65
CA LYS A 304 10.51 -8.42 0.10
C LYS A 304 11.11 -9.81 -0.11
N ALA A 305 10.91 -10.73 0.83
CA ALA A 305 11.38 -12.11 0.72
C ALA A 305 10.69 -12.85 -0.44
N GLU A 306 9.37 -12.68 -0.58
CA GLU A 306 8.62 -13.24 -1.71
C GLU A 306 9.11 -12.67 -3.04
N ARG A 307 9.34 -11.35 -3.12
CA ARG A 307 9.92 -10.72 -4.31
C ARG A 307 11.31 -11.24 -4.65
N ARG A 308 12.20 -11.39 -3.66
CA ARG A 308 13.52 -11.99 -3.86
C ARG A 308 13.42 -13.44 -4.34
N ALA A 309 12.53 -14.22 -3.75
CA ALA A 309 12.29 -15.60 -4.16
C ALA A 309 11.77 -15.68 -5.60
N GLN A 310 10.85 -14.78 -6.00
CA GLN A 310 10.39 -14.68 -7.38
C GLN A 310 11.55 -14.38 -8.33
N GLU A 311 12.37 -13.37 -8.04
CA GLU A 311 13.55 -13.05 -8.84
C GLU A 311 14.53 -14.22 -8.93
N ASP A 312 14.76 -14.95 -7.84
CA ASP A 312 15.65 -16.10 -7.83
C ASP A 312 15.08 -17.25 -8.67
N THR A 313 13.76 -17.51 -8.61
CA THR A 313 13.12 -18.49 -9.49
C THR A 313 13.19 -18.10 -10.97
N GLU A 314 13.11 -16.80 -11.29
CA GLU A 314 13.27 -16.29 -12.65
C GLU A 314 14.71 -16.43 -13.13
N ARG A 315 15.70 -16.08 -12.29
CA ARG A 315 17.13 -16.30 -12.58
C ARG A 315 17.42 -17.78 -12.80
N GLU A 316 16.88 -18.66 -11.96
CA GLU A 316 17.01 -20.10 -12.15
C GLU A 316 16.43 -20.56 -13.49
N LYS A 317 15.26 -20.05 -13.89
CA LYS A 317 14.66 -20.35 -15.20
C LYS A 317 15.55 -19.87 -16.34
N GLN A 318 16.05 -18.64 -16.27
CA GLN A 318 16.97 -18.08 -17.27
C GLN A 318 18.23 -18.93 -17.41
N VAL A 319 18.87 -19.30 -16.28
CA VAL A 319 20.06 -20.17 -16.30
C VAL A 319 19.73 -21.55 -16.89
N ARG A 320 18.56 -22.14 -16.56
CA ARG A 320 18.13 -23.42 -17.15
C ARG A 320 17.95 -23.30 -18.66
N GLU A 321 17.32 -22.24 -19.14
CA GLU A 321 17.13 -21.98 -20.57
C GLU A 321 18.46 -21.75 -21.29
N GLU A 322 19.38 -20.98 -20.72
CA GLU A 322 20.73 -20.77 -21.25
C GLU A 322 21.51 -22.09 -21.34
N VAL A 323 21.44 -22.93 -20.31
CA VAL A 323 22.07 -24.26 -20.31
C VAL A 323 21.48 -25.13 -21.42
N LEU A 324 20.14 -25.11 -21.60
CA LEU A 324 19.48 -25.85 -22.68
C LEU A 324 19.89 -25.32 -24.07
N HIS A 325 19.92 -24.01 -24.27
CA HIS A 325 20.38 -23.40 -25.52
C HIS A 325 21.84 -23.74 -25.80
N ARG A 326 22.72 -23.68 -24.79
CA ARG A 326 24.13 -24.06 -24.92
C ARG A 326 24.31 -25.53 -25.26
N LYS A 327 23.48 -26.42 -24.68
CA LYS A 327 23.46 -27.86 -25.03
C LYS A 327 23.02 -28.07 -26.48
N LYS A 328 21.90 -27.45 -26.90
CA LYS A 328 21.40 -27.53 -28.29
C LYS A 328 22.44 -27.02 -29.30
N ALA A 329 23.04 -25.86 -29.04
CA ALA A 329 24.07 -25.29 -29.92
C ALA A 329 25.33 -26.17 -30.02
N LYS A 330 25.75 -26.81 -28.91
CA LYS A 330 26.85 -27.78 -28.93
C LYS A 330 26.48 -29.03 -29.75
N GLU A 331 25.27 -29.55 -29.57
CA GLU A 331 24.79 -30.71 -30.33
C GLU A 331 24.68 -30.39 -31.83
N GLU A 332 24.15 -29.22 -32.19
CA GLU A 332 24.05 -28.78 -33.57
C GLU A 332 25.43 -28.60 -34.21
N ARG A 333 26.40 -27.99 -33.49
CA ARG A 333 27.80 -27.93 -33.95
C ARG A 333 28.39 -29.32 -34.17
N ARG A 334 28.10 -30.28 -33.29
CA ARG A 334 28.53 -31.68 -33.47
C ARG A 334 27.91 -32.29 -34.73
N ARG A 335 26.60 -32.11 -34.94
CA ARG A 335 25.91 -32.58 -36.15
C ARG A 335 26.46 -31.93 -37.43
N GLN A 336 26.76 -30.63 -37.39
CA GLN A 336 27.39 -29.92 -38.52
C GLN A 336 28.78 -30.48 -38.85
N GLN A 337 29.59 -30.80 -37.82
CA GLN A 337 30.90 -31.44 -38.01
C GLN A 337 30.76 -32.86 -38.58
N GLU A 338 29.84 -33.67 -38.04
CA GLU A 338 29.53 -35.01 -38.56
C GLU A 338 29.09 -34.96 -40.03
N ALA A 339 28.18 -34.04 -40.38
CA ALA A 339 27.72 -33.84 -41.76
C ALA A 339 28.85 -33.38 -42.70
N LYS A 340 29.73 -32.47 -42.23
CA LYS A 340 30.90 -32.03 -43.00
C LYS A 340 31.85 -33.19 -43.28
N LEU A 341 32.17 -34.00 -42.27
CA LEU A 341 33.03 -35.18 -42.43
C LEU A 341 32.39 -36.20 -43.38
N ALA A 342 31.08 -36.42 -43.30
CA ALA A 342 30.36 -37.30 -44.22
C ALA A 342 30.39 -36.80 -45.66
N LEU A 343 30.19 -35.49 -45.87
CA LEU A 343 30.30 -34.86 -47.20
C LEU A 343 31.72 -35.00 -47.76
N GLU A 344 32.75 -34.71 -46.95
CA GLU A 344 34.14 -34.87 -47.37
C GLU A 344 34.46 -36.33 -47.72
N ALA A 345 33.98 -37.31 -46.95
CA ALA A 345 34.13 -38.73 -47.26
C ALA A 345 33.44 -39.10 -48.58
N HIS A 346 32.21 -38.65 -48.80
CA HIS A 346 31.50 -38.87 -50.06
C HIS A 346 32.23 -38.24 -51.26
N MET A 347 32.76 -37.03 -51.11
CA MET A 347 33.54 -36.36 -52.14
C MET A 347 34.85 -37.09 -52.45
N ARG A 348 35.55 -37.61 -51.42
CA ARG A 348 36.74 -38.45 -51.60
C ARG A 348 36.41 -39.75 -52.32
N ALA A 349 35.34 -40.44 -51.90
CA ALA A 349 34.88 -41.67 -52.55
C ALA A 349 34.53 -41.43 -54.02
N ARG A 350 33.84 -40.33 -54.34
CA ARG A 350 33.51 -39.95 -55.72
C ARG A 350 34.76 -39.65 -56.56
N ARG A 351 35.79 -39.00 -55.99
CA ARG A 351 37.08 -38.79 -56.66
C ARG A 351 37.79 -40.10 -56.93
N GLN A 352 37.87 -40.98 -55.95
CA GLN A 352 38.45 -42.32 -56.12
C GLN A 352 37.72 -43.13 -57.19
N GLN A 353 36.39 -43.07 -57.23
CA GLN A 353 35.61 -43.70 -58.29
C GLN A 353 35.93 -43.10 -59.67
N GLN A 354 36.06 -41.78 -59.77
CA GLN A 354 36.45 -41.12 -61.02
C GLN A 354 37.87 -41.50 -61.46
N GLU A 355 38.82 -41.56 -60.54
CA GLU A 355 40.19 -42.02 -60.80
C GLU A 355 40.19 -43.47 -61.29
N LEU A 356 39.46 -44.37 -60.62
CA LEU A 356 39.32 -45.76 -61.07
C LEU A 356 38.71 -45.87 -62.47
N LEU A 357 37.66 -45.10 -62.76
CA LEU A 357 37.04 -45.08 -64.10
C LEU A 357 37.99 -44.50 -65.16
N LEU A 358 38.80 -43.49 -64.81
CA LEU A 358 39.81 -42.95 -65.72
C LEU A 358 40.91 -43.97 -65.98
N MET A 359 41.43 -44.62 -64.93
CA MET A 359 42.41 -45.70 -65.07
C MET A 359 41.87 -46.85 -65.92
N GLU A 360 40.59 -47.21 -65.76
CA GLU A 360 39.93 -48.23 -66.59
C GLU A 360 39.82 -47.79 -68.06
N ARG A 361 39.48 -46.52 -68.32
CA ARG A 361 39.46 -45.97 -69.68
C ARG A 361 40.85 -45.91 -70.30
N GLU A 362 41.86 -45.43 -69.58
CA GLU A 362 43.25 -45.41 -70.05
C GLU A 362 43.74 -46.82 -70.36
N TYR A 363 43.38 -47.80 -69.53
CA TYR A 363 43.67 -49.20 -69.78
C TYR A 363 42.96 -49.72 -71.04
N GLN A 364 41.67 -49.41 -71.23
CA GLN A 364 40.92 -49.76 -72.44
C GLN A 364 41.49 -49.08 -73.69
N GLU A 365 41.88 -47.81 -73.61
CA GLU A 365 42.51 -47.08 -74.70
C GLU A 365 43.88 -47.69 -75.04
N GLN A 366 44.66 -48.12 -74.05
CA GLN A 366 45.91 -48.84 -74.27
C GLN A 366 45.66 -50.17 -74.99
N GLU A 367 44.69 -50.96 -74.54
CA GLU A 367 44.31 -52.20 -75.22
C GLU A 367 43.84 -51.95 -76.65
N GLU A 368 42.98 -50.95 -76.89
CA GLU A 368 42.52 -50.59 -78.24
C GLU A 368 43.67 -50.09 -79.11
N MET A 369 44.58 -49.29 -78.56
CA MET A 369 45.77 -48.82 -79.28
C MET A 369 46.72 -49.97 -79.62
N GLU A 370 46.91 -50.93 -78.71
CA GLU A 370 47.65 -52.16 -78.98
C GLU A 370 46.97 -53.00 -80.07
N GLU A 371 45.65 -53.17 -80.03
CA GLU A 371 44.91 -53.89 -81.06
C GLU A 371 45.02 -53.20 -82.42
N ARG A 372 44.89 -51.87 -82.47
CA ARG A 372 45.12 -51.08 -83.68
C ARG A 372 46.54 -51.23 -84.20
N GLN A 373 47.54 -51.22 -83.33
CA GLN A 373 48.94 -51.46 -83.72
C GLN A 373 49.14 -52.88 -84.27
N ARG A 374 48.55 -53.91 -83.64
CA ARG A 374 48.60 -55.30 -84.13
C ARG A 374 47.95 -55.41 -85.49
N ALA A 375 46.77 -54.83 -85.68
CA ALA A 375 46.07 -54.80 -86.97
C ALA A 375 46.89 -54.08 -88.06
N ALA A 376 47.47 -52.92 -87.74
CA ALA A 376 48.35 -52.19 -88.65
C ALA A 376 49.61 -53.00 -89.00
N ALA A 377 50.23 -53.68 -88.03
CA ALA A 377 51.40 -54.53 -88.26
C ALA A 377 51.08 -55.72 -89.17
N VAL A 378 49.90 -56.34 -89.01
CA VAL A 378 49.41 -57.38 -89.93
C VAL A 378 49.21 -56.80 -91.34
N GLY A 379 48.60 -55.62 -91.46
CA GLY A 379 48.43 -54.93 -92.74
C GLY A 379 49.76 -54.61 -93.44
N ILE A 380 50.77 -54.15 -92.69
CA ILE A 380 52.12 -53.89 -93.19
C ILE A 380 52.76 -55.20 -93.69
N LYS A 381 52.65 -56.30 -92.94
CA LYS A 381 53.18 -57.61 -93.35
C LYS A 381 52.58 -58.08 -94.68
N ILE A 382 51.25 -58.00 -94.84
CA ILE A 382 50.58 -58.36 -96.09
C ILE A 382 51.07 -57.48 -97.26
N PHE A 383 51.26 -56.19 -97.02
CA PHE A 383 51.77 -55.28 -98.04
C PHE A 383 53.22 -55.62 -98.43
N GLN A 384 54.08 -55.91 -97.44
CA GLN A 384 55.47 -56.33 -97.65
C GLN A 384 55.54 -57.64 -98.43
N GLU A 385 54.74 -58.64 -98.06
CA GLU A 385 54.65 -59.93 -98.78
C GLU A 385 54.22 -59.72 -100.23
N ARG A 386 53.19 -58.88 -100.46
CA ARG A 386 52.73 -58.54 -101.81
C ARG A 386 53.79 -57.81 -102.64
N ASP A 387 54.56 -56.93 -102.02
CA ASP A 387 55.63 -56.20 -102.70
C ASP A 387 56.85 -57.07 -102.96
N LEU A 388 57.21 -57.97 -102.03
CA LEU A 388 58.22 -59.02 -102.25
C LEU A 388 57.83 -59.92 -103.41
N PHE A 389 56.58 -60.38 -103.45
CA PHE A 389 56.05 -61.17 -104.56
C PHE A 389 56.15 -60.41 -105.89
N ARG A 390 55.79 -59.11 -105.92
CA ARG A 390 55.95 -58.29 -107.13
C ARG A 390 57.41 -58.06 -107.52
N LEU A 391 58.31 -57.93 -106.55
CA LEU A 391 59.75 -57.84 -106.81
C LEU A 391 60.29 -59.15 -107.39
N GLU A 392 59.83 -60.29 -106.87
CA GLU A 392 60.20 -61.62 -107.36
C GLU A 392 59.74 -61.83 -108.80
N VAL A 393 58.50 -61.47 -109.14
CA VAL A 393 58.00 -61.48 -110.54
C VAL A 393 58.85 -60.59 -111.44
N LYS A 394 59.18 -59.36 -111.01
CA LYS A 394 60.05 -58.46 -111.79
C LYS A 394 61.45 -59.02 -111.97
N LEU A 395 61.98 -59.75 -110.98
CA LEU A 395 63.28 -60.41 -111.09
C LEU A 395 63.23 -61.52 -112.12
N GLN A 396 62.18 -62.35 -112.12
CA GLN A 396 61.96 -63.38 -113.14
C GLN A 396 61.80 -62.78 -114.54
N GLU A 397 61.04 -61.69 -114.69
CA GLU A 397 60.93 -60.98 -115.97
C GLU A 397 62.29 -60.44 -116.45
N LYS A 398 63.13 -59.93 -115.53
CA LYS A 398 64.49 -59.50 -115.86
C LYS A 398 65.35 -60.67 -116.31
N GLN A 399 65.30 -61.80 -115.61
CA GLN A 399 66.03 -63.01 -115.98
C GLN A 399 65.61 -63.52 -117.36
N ILE A 400 64.30 -63.59 -117.65
CA ILE A 400 63.78 -63.97 -118.98
C ILE A 400 64.30 -63.00 -120.05
N LYS A 401 64.28 -61.68 -119.80
CA LYS A 401 64.82 -60.69 -120.74
C LYS A 401 66.31 -60.85 -120.96
N GLU A 402 67.09 -61.09 -119.91
CA GLU A 402 68.52 -61.36 -119.99
C GLU A 402 68.80 -62.65 -120.77
N GLU A 403 68.00 -63.71 -120.58
CA GLU A 403 68.07 -64.95 -121.35
C GLU A 403 67.72 -64.74 -122.82
N GLU A 404 66.66 -63.97 -123.13
CA GLU A 404 66.30 -63.57 -124.49
C GLU A 404 67.40 -62.73 -125.15
N GLU A 405 68.05 -61.84 -124.41
CA GLU A 405 69.19 -61.06 -124.87
C GLU A 405 70.42 -61.94 -125.09
N ALA A 406 70.71 -62.87 -124.19
CA ALA A 406 71.76 -63.86 -124.34
C ALA A 406 71.50 -64.78 -125.54
N GLU A 407 70.24 -65.15 -125.80
CA GLU A 407 69.86 -65.93 -126.98
C GLU A 407 69.99 -65.10 -128.26
N ARG A 408 69.56 -63.83 -128.25
CA ARG A 408 69.82 -62.88 -129.35
C ARG A 408 71.32 -62.75 -129.62
N GLN A 409 72.14 -62.65 -128.59
CA GLN A 409 73.60 -62.61 -128.70
C GLN A 409 74.17 -63.93 -129.26
N LYS A 410 73.67 -65.09 -128.82
CA LYS A 410 74.05 -66.39 -129.39
C LYS A 410 73.65 -66.52 -130.87
N ARG A 411 72.47 -66.02 -131.26
CA ARG A 411 72.05 -65.96 -132.67
C ARG A 411 72.95 -65.04 -133.49
N LEU A 412 73.31 -63.88 -132.96
CA LEU A 412 74.27 -62.96 -133.58
C LEU A 412 75.67 -63.59 -133.69
N ALA A 413 76.13 -64.32 -132.68
CA ALA A 413 77.41 -65.03 -132.71
C ALA A 413 77.42 -66.15 -133.78
N LYS A 414 76.35 -66.96 -133.86
CA LYS A 414 76.17 -67.96 -134.93
C LYS A 414 76.14 -67.35 -136.33
N MET A 415 75.58 -66.14 -136.46
CA MET A 415 75.59 -65.40 -137.74
C MET A 415 76.98 -64.84 -138.06
N LYS A 416 77.77 -64.43 -137.07
CA LYS A 416 79.16 -63.98 -137.26
C LYS A 416 80.12 -65.11 -137.61
N GLU A 417 79.95 -66.29 -137.03
CA GLU A 417 80.75 -67.49 -137.33
C GLU A 417 80.55 -67.99 -138.78
N LYS A 418 79.35 -67.82 -139.35
CA LYS A 418 79.01 -68.28 -140.71
C LYS A 418 79.45 -67.34 -141.83
N VAL A 419 80.09 -66.21 -141.54
CA VAL A 419 80.37 -65.14 -142.54
C VAL A 419 81.85 -64.79 -142.68
N GLU A 420 82.78 -65.55 -142.09
CA GLU A 420 84.21 -65.43 -142.46
C GLU A 420 84.52 -66.27 -143.71
N ALA A 421 84.17 -65.71 -144.87
CA ALA A 421 84.64 -66.17 -146.18
C ALA A 421 85.56 -65.11 -146.80
N HIS A 422 86.77 -65.57 -147.10
CA HIS A 422 87.90 -64.88 -147.72
C HIS A 422 87.51 -64.20 -149.05
N VAL A 423 87.63 -62.87 -149.13
CA VAL A 423 87.58 -62.13 -150.41
C VAL A 423 88.80 -61.23 -150.52
N SER A 424 89.65 -61.56 -151.50
CA SER A 424 90.76 -60.74 -151.97
C SER A 424 90.30 -59.65 -152.95
N ARG A 425 90.60 -58.39 -152.60
CA ARG A 425 91.05 -57.23 -153.42
C ARG A 425 90.17 -56.73 -154.59
N ASP A 426 89.91 -55.41 -154.60
CA ASP A 426 90.20 -54.51 -155.76
C ASP A 426 90.10 -53.01 -155.36
N PRO A 427 91.22 -52.25 -155.29
CA PRO A 427 91.24 -50.82 -154.96
C PRO A 427 90.60 -49.90 -156.02
N SER A 428 90.16 -50.40 -157.17
CA SER A 428 89.65 -49.57 -158.28
C SER A 428 88.13 -49.48 -158.40
N ARG A 429 87.37 -49.91 -157.37
CA ARG A 429 85.88 -49.86 -157.37
C ARG A 429 85.26 -48.63 -156.67
N LEU A 430 86.04 -47.84 -155.92
CA LEU A 430 85.53 -46.73 -155.10
C LEU A 430 85.07 -45.48 -155.89
N CYS A 431 85.26 -45.45 -157.21
CA CYS A 431 84.87 -44.33 -158.07
C CYS A 431 83.82 -44.69 -159.14
N LYS A 432 82.95 -45.69 -158.90
CA LYS A 432 81.81 -45.99 -159.78
C LYS A 432 80.46 -45.79 -159.06
N PRO A 433 79.59 -44.89 -159.53
CA PRO A 433 78.31 -44.61 -158.89
C PRO A 433 77.39 -45.85 -158.80
N THR A 434 76.79 -46.06 -157.64
CA THR A 434 75.82 -47.14 -157.37
C THR A 434 74.53 -46.98 -158.17
N ARG A 435 73.86 -48.09 -158.51
CA ARG A 435 72.61 -48.12 -159.31
C ARG A 435 71.52 -47.15 -158.82
N GLY A 436 71.35 -46.98 -157.51
CA GLY A 436 70.40 -46.00 -156.96
C GLY A 436 70.76 -44.53 -157.19
N TRP A 437 72.02 -44.22 -157.51
CA TRP A 437 72.45 -42.89 -157.95
C TRP A 437 72.17 -42.66 -159.44
N GLN A 438 72.23 -43.72 -160.26
CA GLN A 438 71.84 -43.67 -161.68
C GLN A 438 70.32 -43.53 -161.89
N GLU A 439 69.50 -43.93 -160.92
CA GLU A 439 68.04 -43.70 -160.93
C GLU A 439 67.65 -42.29 -160.45
N ARG A 440 68.49 -41.60 -159.67
CA ARG A 440 68.21 -40.25 -159.14
C ARG A 440 68.66 -39.10 -160.05
N THR A 441 69.48 -39.35 -161.07
CA THR A 441 70.03 -38.31 -161.98
C THR A 441 69.37 -38.27 -163.36
N LYS A 442 68.25 -38.96 -163.60
CA LYS A 442 67.42 -38.71 -164.78
C LYS A 442 66.57 -37.46 -164.57
N VAL A 443 66.93 -36.39 -165.28
CA VAL A 443 66.24 -35.09 -165.30
C VAL A 443 65.09 -35.14 -166.31
N VAL A 444 63.85 -34.98 -165.84
CA VAL A 444 62.73 -34.41 -166.62
C VAL A 444 61.99 -33.45 -165.69
N GLY A 445 61.76 -32.24 -166.19
CA GLY A 445 61.38 -31.04 -165.45
C GLY A 445 59.88 -30.90 -165.08
N PRO A 446 59.37 -29.66 -164.93
CA PRO A 446 58.69 -29.22 -163.70
C PRO A 446 57.17 -29.14 -163.82
N THR A 447 56.45 -29.20 -162.69
CA THR A 447 55.26 -28.38 -162.34
C THR A 447 54.58 -28.93 -161.08
N GLY A 448 54.43 -28.07 -160.07
CA GLY A 448 53.23 -27.83 -159.25
C GLY A 448 52.45 -28.98 -158.58
N GLY A 449 52.18 -28.79 -157.28
CA GLY A 449 50.94 -29.28 -156.64
C GLY A 449 51.12 -30.20 -155.42
N GLY A 450 50.81 -29.69 -154.22
CA GLY A 450 50.41 -30.54 -153.07
C GLY A 450 49.01 -31.14 -153.28
N PRO A 451 48.18 -31.42 -152.23
CA PRO A 451 48.39 -31.48 -150.78
C PRO A 451 47.64 -32.70 -150.11
N VAL A 452 47.24 -32.55 -148.83
CA VAL A 452 46.18 -33.26 -148.03
C VAL A 452 46.71 -34.26 -146.99
N SER A 453 46.87 -33.89 -145.71
CA SER A 453 45.87 -33.65 -144.64
C SER A 453 45.19 -34.90 -144.07
N GLN A 454 45.43 -35.21 -142.78
CA GLN A 454 44.32 -35.38 -141.82
C GLN A 454 44.81 -35.32 -140.36
N ARG A 455 44.25 -34.36 -139.59
CA ARG A 455 44.24 -34.36 -138.12
C ARG A 455 42.88 -34.84 -137.64
N PHE A 456 42.80 -35.39 -136.43
CA PHE A 456 41.69 -35.14 -135.50
C PHE A 456 42.18 -35.05 -134.03
N HIS A 457 41.32 -34.47 -133.20
CA HIS A 457 41.59 -33.68 -131.99
C HIS A 457 41.56 -34.45 -130.65
N ARG A 458 41.99 -33.73 -129.61
CA ARG A 458 42.11 -34.06 -128.17
C ARG A 458 40.82 -34.57 -127.51
N ALA A 459 40.96 -35.52 -126.58
CA ALA A 459 39.97 -35.83 -125.52
C ALA A 459 40.53 -35.45 -124.14
N VAL A 460 39.71 -34.82 -123.30
CA VAL A 460 40.04 -34.36 -121.94
C VAL A 460 39.88 -35.52 -120.94
N PRO A 461 40.92 -35.89 -120.16
CA PRO A 461 40.83 -36.95 -119.13
C PRO A 461 40.01 -36.52 -117.90
N SER A 462 39.35 -37.49 -117.27
CA SER A 462 38.25 -37.37 -116.28
C SER A 462 38.56 -36.73 -114.92
N TRP A 463 39.74 -36.15 -114.69
CA TRP A 463 40.07 -35.45 -113.42
C TRP A 463 39.50 -34.02 -113.32
N ARG A 464 38.48 -33.69 -114.13
CA ARG A 464 37.77 -32.38 -114.16
C ARG A 464 36.25 -32.55 -114.34
N ARG A 465 35.62 -33.43 -113.57
CA ARG A 465 34.17 -33.38 -113.33
C ARG A 465 33.98 -33.33 -111.81
N ASP A 466 33.78 -32.09 -111.34
CA ASP A 466 33.06 -31.71 -110.12
C ASP A 466 33.78 -32.09 -108.80
N LEU A 467 34.35 -31.17 -108.00
CA LEU A 467 33.87 -29.84 -107.59
C LEU A 467 32.37 -29.77 -107.32
#